data_AF-A0A2E5XGX6-F1
#
_entry.id   AF-A0A2E5XGX6-F1
#
_cell.length_a   1.000
_cell.length_b   1.000
_cell.length_c   1.000
_cell.angle_alpha   90.00
_cell.angle_beta   90.00
_cell.angle_gamma   90.00
#
_symmetry.space_group_name_H-M   'P 1'
#
loop_
_entity.id
_entity.type
_entity.pdbx_description
1 polymer ?
#
loop_
_entity_poly.entity_id
_entity_poly.type
_entity_poly.pdbx_seq_one_letter_code
_entity_poly.pdbx_strand_id
1 'polypeptide(L)'
;MGVVQGYLRPGVTITLVGSSGVGKSTLVNQLLGGDWQDTSEVNEVTGRGRHTTTHRELIVLPEGGLLIDNPGVREIQMWTDEATLRESFADVDKLAADCSFGDCKHQRDAGCAIREAVEGGMLDPDRYESYLRLEEEIEELNRRRKKRRMATERWAKRNRKVKARNLADRIELEKEERGEA
;
A
#
# COMPACT_ATOMS: atom_id res chain seq x y z
N MET A 1 -16.78 11.99 -19.81
CA MET A 1 -15.70 12.03 -20.83
C MET A 1 -14.97 13.36 -20.90
N GLY A 2 -15.66 14.51 -20.91
CA GLY A 2 -15.01 15.82 -21.12
C GLY A 2 -13.91 16.21 -20.12
N VAL A 3 -13.95 15.74 -18.88
CA VAL A 3 -12.91 16.05 -17.87
C VAL A 3 -11.57 15.43 -18.24
N VAL A 4 -11.54 14.17 -18.69
CA VAL A 4 -10.29 13.44 -18.98
C VAL A 4 -9.67 13.91 -20.30
N GLN A 5 -10.51 14.18 -21.31
CA GLN A 5 -10.06 14.63 -22.64
C GLN A 5 -9.21 15.91 -22.59
N GLY A 6 -9.51 16.83 -21.67
CA GLY A 6 -8.74 18.07 -21.50
C GLY A 6 -7.26 17.87 -21.12
N TYR A 7 -6.91 16.70 -20.56
CA TYR A 7 -5.55 16.32 -20.17
C TYR A 7 -4.80 15.56 -21.27
N LEU A 8 -5.50 15.02 -22.27
CA LEU A 8 -4.93 14.22 -23.37
C LEU A 8 -4.35 15.16 -24.44
N ARG A 9 -3.18 15.73 -24.16
CA ARG A 9 -2.50 16.67 -25.07
C ARG A 9 -1.19 16.08 -25.57
N PRO A 10 -0.71 16.49 -26.76
CA PRO A 10 0.63 16.14 -27.24
C PRO A 10 1.70 16.41 -26.18
N GLY A 11 2.56 15.42 -25.93
CA GLY A 11 3.65 15.50 -24.93
C GLY A 11 3.25 15.19 -23.48
N VAL A 12 1.98 14.88 -23.21
CA VAL A 12 1.51 14.46 -21.88
C VAL A 12 1.38 12.95 -21.83
N THR A 13 1.96 12.33 -20.79
CA THR A 13 1.80 10.90 -20.50
C THR A 13 0.92 10.73 -19.27
N ILE A 14 -0.16 9.95 -19.40
CA ILE A 14 -1.13 9.70 -18.32
C ILE A 14 -1.12 8.22 -17.99
N THR A 15 -1.30 7.88 -16.71
CA THR A 15 -1.49 6.48 -16.27
C THR A 15 -2.79 6.37 -15.48
N LEU A 16 -3.53 5.29 -15.70
CA LEU A 16 -4.75 4.98 -14.94
C LEU A 16 -4.41 4.09 -13.75
N VAL A 17 -4.74 4.56 -12.55
CA VAL A 17 -4.50 3.84 -11.29
C VAL A 17 -5.82 3.59 -10.60
N GLY A 18 -6.02 2.37 -10.07
CA GLY A 18 -7.22 1.99 -9.33
C GLY A 18 -7.34 0.49 -9.18
N SER A 19 -8.16 0.05 -8.22
CA SER A 19 -8.40 -1.37 -7.92
C SER A 19 -8.90 -2.16 -9.14
N SER A 20 -8.80 -3.50 -9.09
CA SER A 20 -9.40 -4.35 -10.13
C SER A 20 -10.91 -4.09 -10.25
N GLY A 21 -11.46 -4.11 -11.47
CA GLY A 21 -12.90 -4.01 -11.71
C GLY A 21 -13.51 -2.60 -11.69
N VAL A 22 -12.77 -1.54 -11.33
CA VAL A 22 -13.29 -0.15 -11.31
C VAL A 22 -13.55 0.48 -12.69
N GLY A 23 -13.38 -0.27 -13.78
CA GLY A 23 -13.65 0.20 -15.14
C GLY A 23 -12.50 0.89 -15.88
N LYS A 24 -11.23 0.70 -15.47
CA LYS A 24 -10.06 1.27 -16.17
C LYS A 24 -9.98 0.85 -17.64
N SER A 25 -10.08 -0.45 -17.93
CA SER A 25 -10.05 -0.96 -19.32
C SER A 25 -11.23 -0.46 -20.14
N THR A 26 -12.41 -0.31 -19.53
CA THR A 26 -13.57 0.31 -20.18
C THR A 26 -13.30 1.78 -20.54
N LEU A 27 -12.66 2.54 -19.65
CA LEU A 27 -12.26 3.92 -19.92
C LEU A 27 -11.23 4.00 -21.06
N VAL A 28 -10.25 3.08 -21.08
CA VAL A 28 -9.24 2.97 -22.17
C VAL A 28 -9.93 2.75 -23.52
N ASN A 29 -10.83 1.77 -23.63
CA ASN A 29 -11.54 1.46 -24.88
C ASN A 29 -12.35 2.65 -25.39
N GLN A 30 -13.03 3.37 -24.50
CA GLN A 30 -13.77 4.57 -24.89
C GLN A 30 -12.85 5.72 -25.34
N LEU A 31 -11.66 5.87 -24.75
CA LEU A 31 -10.68 6.89 -25.17
C LEU A 31 -10.04 6.58 -26.53
N LEU A 32 -9.95 5.29 -26.89
CA LEU A 32 -9.38 4.83 -28.16
C LEU A 32 -10.41 4.70 -29.30
N GLY A 33 -11.70 4.88 -29.00
CA GLY A 33 -12.76 4.84 -30.00
C GLY A 33 -13.14 3.45 -30.50
N GLY A 34 -12.92 2.39 -29.71
CA GLY A 34 -13.30 1.01 -30.08
C GLY A 34 -12.91 -0.07 -29.06
N ASP A 35 -13.20 -1.33 -29.39
CA ASP A 35 -12.83 -2.52 -28.59
C ASP A 35 -11.35 -2.88 -28.78
N TRP A 36 -10.47 -2.04 -28.24
CA TRP A 36 -9.02 -2.23 -28.31
C TRP A 36 -8.52 -3.30 -27.32
N GLN A 37 -9.18 -3.45 -26.17
CA GLN A 37 -8.95 -4.51 -25.20
C GLN A 37 -10.15 -5.43 -25.05
N ASP A 38 -9.88 -6.72 -24.91
CA ASP A 38 -10.89 -7.76 -24.68
C ASP A 38 -11.53 -7.59 -23.29
N THR A 39 -12.77 -7.09 -23.25
CA THR A 39 -13.54 -6.87 -22.02
C THR A 39 -14.45 -8.08 -21.77
N SER A 40 -14.10 -8.94 -20.82
CA SER A 40 -14.99 -10.00 -20.36
C SER A 40 -15.95 -9.49 -19.28
N GLU A 41 -17.18 -10.00 -19.26
CA GLU A 41 -18.19 -9.71 -18.23
C GLU A 41 -17.70 -10.07 -16.81
N VAL A 42 -18.16 -9.28 -15.84
CA VAL A 42 -17.87 -9.51 -14.42
C VAL A 42 -18.63 -10.75 -13.96
N ASN A 43 -17.93 -11.71 -13.34
CA ASN A 43 -18.56 -12.94 -12.85
C ASN A 43 -19.54 -12.62 -11.70
N GLU A 44 -20.85 -12.84 -11.94
CA GLU A 44 -21.96 -12.54 -11.02
C GLU A 44 -21.86 -13.24 -9.66
N VAL A 45 -21.11 -14.35 -9.56
CA VAL A 45 -20.99 -15.14 -8.31
C VAL A 45 -19.92 -14.59 -7.38
N THR A 46 -18.93 -13.85 -7.89
CA THR A 46 -17.77 -13.40 -7.08
C THR A 46 -17.52 -11.90 -7.12
N GLY A 47 -18.22 -11.14 -7.98
CA GLY A 47 -17.99 -9.70 -8.18
C GLY A 47 -16.59 -9.36 -8.72
N ARG A 48 -15.81 -10.37 -9.12
CA ARG A 48 -14.42 -10.23 -9.58
C ARG A 48 -14.37 -10.30 -11.10
N GLY A 49 -13.98 -9.19 -11.73
CA GLY A 49 -13.63 -9.16 -13.15
C GLY A 49 -12.41 -10.06 -13.41
N ARG A 50 -12.52 -10.98 -14.37
CA ARG A 50 -11.41 -11.83 -14.81
C ARG A 50 -10.47 -10.96 -15.65
N HIS A 51 -9.42 -10.47 -15.00
CA HIS A 51 -8.38 -9.63 -15.58
C HIS A 51 -7.87 -10.15 -16.94
N THR A 52 -8.04 -9.38 -18.02
CA THR A 52 -7.40 -9.67 -19.32
C THR A 52 -6.12 -8.87 -19.53
N THR A 53 -5.95 -7.67 -18.93
CA THR A 53 -4.71 -6.89 -19.06
C THR A 53 -3.62 -7.44 -18.13
N THR A 54 -2.75 -8.32 -18.66
CA THR A 54 -1.63 -8.94 -17.91
C THR A 54 -0.29 -8.22 -18.10
N HIS A 55 -0.20 -7.26 -19.02
CA HIS A 55 1.03 -6.53 -19.36
C HIS A 55 0.82 -5.01 -19.27
N ARG A 56 1.90 -4.26 -19.01
CA ARG A 56 1.89 -2.79 -19.08
C ARG A 56 1.98 -2.39 -20.54
N GLU A 57 1.06 -1.57 -21.01
CA GLU A 57 1.04 -1.10 -22.39
C GLU A 57 1.12 0.43 -22.45
N LEU A 58 1.90 0.93 -23.41
CA LEU A 58 1.98 2.34 -23.74
C LEU A 58 1.20 2.55 -25.04
N ILE A 59 0.10 3.28 -24.97
CA ILE A 59 -0.81 3.50 -26.09
C ILE A 59 -0.71 4.97 -26.54
N VAL A 60 -0.52 5.19 -27.83
CA VAL A 60 -0.56 6.53 -28.43
C VAL A 60 -2.01 6.90 -28.70
N LEU A 61 -2.47 8.02 -28.14
CA LEU A 61 -3.85 8.45 -28.30
C LEU A 61 -4.06 9.15 -29.66
N PRO A 62 -5.21 8.99 -30.32
CA PRO A 62 -5.49 9.58 -31.64
C PRO A 62 -5.36 11.11 -31.69
N GLU A 63 -5.71 11.80 -30.60
CA GLU A 63 -5.66 13.26 -30.47
C GLU A 63 -4.33 13.79 -29.89
N GLY A 64 -3.37 12.88 -29.66
CA GLY A 64 -2.06 13.19 -29.06
C GLY A 64 -1.99 12.86 -27.57
N GLY A 65 -0.77 12.62 -27.08
CA GLY A 65 -0.51 12.14 -25.72
C GLY A 65 -0.33 10.62 -25.63
N LEU A 66 0.15 10.16 -24.49
CA LEU A 66 0.47 8.76 -24.22
C LEU A 66 -0.35 8.25 -23.03
N LEU A 67 -0.91 7.05 -23.14
CA LEU A 67 -1.63 6.37 -22.07
C LEU A 67 -0.86 5.12 -21.65
N ILE A 68 -0.50 5.04 -20.37
CA ILE A 68 0.04 3.83 -19.77
C ILE A 68 -1.10 3.07 -19.13
N ASP A 69 -1.51 1.97 -19.75
CA ASP A 69 -2.41 1.00 -19.11
C ASP A 69 -1.59 0.04 -18.25
N ASN A 70 -1.90 0.02 -16.96
CA ASN A 70 -1.29 -0.88 -16.00
C ASN A 70 -2.29 -1.99 -15.68
N PRO A 71 -1.86 -3.27 -15.59
CA PRO A 71 -2.66 -4.34 -15.01
C PRO A 71 -3.27 -3.83 -13.70
N GLY A 72 -4.59 -3.95 -13.55
CA GLY A 72 -5.29 -3.42 -12.39
C GLY A 72 -4.54 -3.76 -11.10
N VAL A 73 -4.18 -2.74 -10.33
CA VAL A 73 -3.36 -2.92 -9.12
C VAL A 73 -4.15 -3.85 -8.20
N ARG A 74 -3.70 -5.11 -8.08
CA ARG A 74 -4.41 -6.12 -7.26
C ARG A 74 -4.29 -5.80 -5.77
N GLU A 75 -3.26 -5.05 -5.42
CA GLU A 75 -2.98 -4.52 -4.11
C GLU A 75 -1.96 -3.39 -4.35
N ILE A 76 -2.26 -2.14 -3.99
CA ILE A 76 -1.18 -1.18 -3.74
C ILE A 76 -0.55 -1.72 -2.46
N GLN A 77 0.41 -2.63 -2.58
CA GLN A 77 1.26 -2.90 -1.43
C GLN A 77 1.92 -1.57 -1.10
N MET A 78 1.57 -1.02 0.05
CA MET A 78 2.18 0.20 0.54
C MET A 78 3.62 -0.15 0.88
N TRP A 79 4.50 -0.06 -0.12
CA TRP A 79 5.97 0.00 0.04
C TRP A 79 6.39 1.34 0.66
N THR A 80 5.50 1.95 1.43
CA THR A 80 5.73 3.21 2.09
C THR A 80 5.99 2.94 3.56
N ASP A 81 6.81 3.78 4.18
CA ASP A 81 7.06 3.67 5.61
C ASP A 81 5.89 4.24 6.41
N GLU A 82 5.84 3.90 7.70
CA GLU A 82 4.80 4.38 8.61
C GLU A 82 4.74 5.92 8.63
N ALA A 83 5.88 6.60 8.47
CA ALA A 83 5.95 8.05 8.46
C ALA A 83 5.15 8.67 7.29
N THR A 84 5.34 8.15 6.08
CA THR A 84 4.63 8.64 4.89
C THR A 84 3.11 8.38 4.97
N LEU A 85 2.69 7.28 5.63
CA LEU A 85 1.27 7.02 5.87
C LEU A 85 0.66 8.04 6.83
N ARG A 86 1.37 8.34 7.92
CA ARG A 86 0.94 9.33 8.93
C ARG A 86 0.88 10.75 8.35
N GLU A 87 1.76 11.11 7.42
CA GLU A 87 1.70 12.41 6.74
C GLU A 87 0.35 12.67 6.05
N SER A 88 -0.29 11.63 5.49
CA SER A 88 -1.60 11.77 4.81
C SER A 88 -2.76 12.06 5.78
N PHE A 89 -2.54 11.85 7.07
CA PHE A 89 -3.48 12.07 8.17
C PHE A 89 -2.95 13.05 9.21
N ALA A 90 -2.01 13.92 8.83
CA ALA A 90 -1.38 14.88 9.74
C ALA A 90 -2.37 15.85 10.41
N ASP A 91 -3.55 16.07 9.82
CA ASP A 91 -4.65 16.82 10.41
C ASP A 91 -5.33 16.04 11.56
N VAL A 92 -5.52 14.73 11.38
CA VAL A 92 -6.08 13.84 12.42
C VAL A 92 -5.06 13.59 13.53
N ASP A 93 -3.78 13.43 13.21
CA ASP A 93 -2.69 13.28 14.19
C ASP A 93 -2.55 14.50 15.11
N LYS A 94 -2.87 15.71 14.62
CA LYS A 94 -2.93 16.91 15.47
C LYS A 94 -4.01 16.79 16.54
N LEU A 95 -5.18 16.28 16.17
CA LEU A 95 -6.26 16.01 17.12
C LEU A 95 -5.89 14.87 18.07
N ALA A 96 -5.16 13.86 17.59
CA ALA A 96 -4.67 12.76 18.42
C ALA A 96 -3.79 13.26 19.58
N ALA A 97 -2.98 14.31 19.34
CA ALA A 97 -2.10 14.90 20.36
C ALA A 97 -2.84 15.53 21.55
N ASP A 98 -4.11 15.91 21.36
CA ASP A 98 -4.96 16.48 22.41
C ASP A 98 -5.74 15.39 23.19
N CYS A 99 -5.52 14.10 22.92
CA CYS A 99 -6.16 13.04 23.68
C CYS A 99 -5.66 13.00 25.12
N SER A 100 -6.55 12.67 26.05
CA SER A 100 -6.22 12.55 27.48
C SER A 100 -5.17 11.48 27.78
N PHE A 101 -4.99 10.50 26.89
CA PHE A 101 -4.09 9.36 27.06
C PHE A 101 -3.14 9.24 25.86
N GLY A 102 -1.86 8.99 26.12
CA GLY A 102 -0.84 8.84 25.08
C GLY A 102 -0.90 7.51 24.32
N ASP A 103 -1.64 6.53 24.83
CA ASP A 103 -1.89 5.22 24.21
C ASP A 103 -3.36 5.06 23.76
N CYS A 104 -4.06 6.18 23.60
CA CYS A 104 -5.45 6.22 23.12
C CYS A 104 -5.59 5.42 21.82
N LYS A 105 -6.57 4.52 21.76
CA LYS A 105 -6.90 3.76 20.55
C LYS A 105 -7.89 4.47 19.65
N HIS A 106 -8.35 5.63 20.09
CA HIS A 106 -9.31 6.49 19.39
C HIS A 106 -10.66 5.83 19.09
N GLN A 107 -10.95 4.66 19.69
CA GLN A 107 -12.17 3.88 19.41
C GLN A 107 -13.26 4.13 20.46
N ARG A 108 -12.97 3.78 21.71
CA ARG A 108 -13.92 3.90 22.84
C ARG A 108 -13.29 4.53 24.07
N ASP A 109 -12.06 5.00 23.94
CA ASP A 109 -11.29 5.61 25.01
C ASP A 109 -11.99 6.90 25.47
N ALA A 110 -12.00 7.12 26.79
CA ALA A 110 -12.52 8.34 27.38
C ALA A 110 -11.55 9.50 27.12
N GLY A 111 -12.08 10.72 26.86
CA GLY A 111 -11.25 11.88 26.55
C GLY A 111 -10.47 11.75 25.24
N CYS A 112 -11.06 11.07 24.25
CA CYS A 112 -10.49 10.99 22.90
C CYS A 112 -10.87 12.25 22.11
N ALA A 113 -9.90 13.12 21.87
CA ALA A 113 -10.11 14.37 21.15
C ALA A 113 -10.55 14.16 19.69
N ILE A 114 -10.13 13.08 19.03
CA ILE A 114 -10.61 12.71 17.68
C ILE A 114 -12.12 12.44 17.70
N ARG A 115 -12.61 11.69 18.68
CA ARG A 115 -14.04 11.38 18.78
C ARG A 115 -14.86 12.62 19.11
N GLU A 116 -14.37 13.45 20.02
CA GLU A 116 -15.00 14.74 20.31
C GLU A 116 -15.07 15.64 19.06
N ALA A 117 -14.03 15.64 18.23
CA ALA A 117 -14.02 16.36 16.96
C ALA A 117 -15.05 15.80 15.95
N VAL A 118 -15.23 14.47 15.89
CA VAL A 118 -16.28 13.84 15.05
C VAL A 118 -17.68 14.18 15.57
N GLU A 119 -17.91 14.02 16.87
CA GLU A 119 -19.20 14.32 17.52
C GLU A 119 -19.55 15.82 17.40
N GLY A 120 -18.53 16.69 17.43
CA GLY A 120 -18.65 18.14 17.21
C GLY A 120 -18.71 18.58 15.75
N GLY A 121 -18.63 17.66 14.78
CA GLY A 121 -18.67 17.96 13.34
C GLY A 121 -17.44 18.66 12.78
N MET A 122 -16.34 18.70 13.53
CA MET A 122 -15.05 19.26 13.08
C MET A 122 -14.23 18.25 12.25
N LEU A 123 -14.47 16.95 12.44
CA LEU A 123 -13.89 15.87 11.66
C LEU A 123 -14.98 15.05 10.98
N ASP A 124 -14.81 14.82 9.69
CA ASP A 124 -15.72 13.99 8.91
C ASP A 124 -15.68 12.52 9.38
N PRO A 125 -16.85 11.86 9.61
CA PRO A 125 -16.90 10.47 10.05
C PRO A 125 -16.17 9.48 9.11
N ASP A 126 -16.24 9.66 7.80
CA ASP A 126 -15.56 8.78 6.84
C ASP A 126 -14.03 8.95 6.92
N ARG A 127 -13.58 10.17 7.24
CA ARG A 127 -12.15 10.47 7.49
C ARG A 127 -11.68 9.81 8.78
N TYR A 128 -12.48 9.82 9.83
CA TYR A 128 -12.22 9.10 11.08
C TYR A 128 -12.16 7.58 10.86
N GLU A 129 -13.11 6.99 10.14
CA GLU A 129 -13.08 5.56 9.81
C GLU A 129 -11.85 5.18 8.98
N SER A 130 -11.45 6.05 8.04
CA SER A 130 -10.23 5.86 7.25
C SER A 130 -8.97 5.90 8.12
N TYR A 131 -8.95 6.77 9.13
CA TYR A 131 -7.85 6.85 10.10
C TYR A 131 -7.76 5.59 10.98
N LEU A 132 -8.89 5.07 11.48
CA LEU A 132 -8.89 3.82 12.24
C LEU A 132 -8.37 2.64 11.41
N ARG A 133 -8.78 2.54 10.14
CA ARG A 133 -8.26 1.53 9.21
C ARG A 133 -6.75 1.65 9.02
N LEU A 134 -6.22 2.87 8.96
CA LEU A 134 -4.79 3.10 8.89
C LEU A 134 -4.07 2.59 10.14
N GLU A 135 -4.56 2.90 11.33
CA GLU A 135 -3.96 2.45 12.59
C GLU A 135 -3.91 0.91 12.70
N GLU A 136 -4.97 0.22 12.27
CA GLU A 136 -5.00 -1.24 12.19
C GLU A 136 -3.94 -1.80 11.23
N GLU A 137 -3.79 -1.18 10.05
CA GLU A 137 -2.80 -1.58 9.05
C GLU A 137 -1.36 -1.36 9.56
N ILE A 138 -1.09 -0.22 10.20
CA ILE A 138 0.20 0.06 10.86
C ILE A 138 0.50 -0.98 11.93
N GLU A 139 -0.48 -1.33 12.76
CA GLU A 139 -0.31 -2.35 13.79
C GLU A 139 0.02 -3.72 13.17
N GLU A 140 -0.67 -4.10 12.09
CA GLU A 140 -0.40 -5.35 11.38
C GLU A 140 1.01 -5.36 10.76
N LEU A 141 1.41 -4.27 10.10
CA LEU A 141 2.75 -4.09 9.54
C LEU A 141 3.82 -4.26 10.63
N ASN A 142 3.63 -3.64 11.80
CA ASN A 142 4.55 -3.74 12.93
C ASN A 142 4.60 -5.16 13.51
N ARG A 143 3.46 -5.87 13.59
CA ARG A 143 3.42 -7.29 13.98
C ARG A 143 4.18 -8.18 12.98
N ARG A 144 3.99 -7.97 11.67
CA ARG A 144 4.70 -8.71 10.59
C ARG A 144 6.21 -8.46 10.66
N ARG A 145 6.64 -7.20 10.83
CA ARG A 145 8.05 -6.80 11.01
C ARG A 145 8.68 -7.47 12.23
N LYS A 146 8.00 -7.45 13.38
CA LYS A 146 8.46 -8.10 14.63
C LYS A 146 8.61 -9.61 14.46
N LYS A 147 7.65 -10.28 13.83
CA LYS A 147 7.73 -11.73 13.53
C LYS A 147 8.93 -12.05 12.63
N ARG A 148 9.14 -11.28 11.56
CA ARG A 148 10.28 -11.45 10.66
C ARG A 148 11.61 -11.28 11.39
N ARG A 149 11.75 -10.23 12.21
CA ARG A 149 12.94 -9.98 13.03
C ARG A 149 13.24 -11.15 13.96
N MET A 150 12.23 -11.64 14.71
CA MET A 150 12.41 -12.79 15.60
C MET A 150 12.82 -14.07 14.85
N ALA A 151 12.27 -14.31 13.65
CA ALA A 151 12.65 -15.46 12.83
C ALA A 151 14.12 -15.38 12.40
N THR A 152 14.56 -14.20 11.95
CA THR A 152 15.97 -13.94 11.59
C THR A 152 16.90 -14.11 12.79
N GLU A 153 16.58 -13.54 13.94
CA GLU A 153 17.36 -13.69 15.18
C GLU A 153 17.46 -15.16 15.62
N ARG A 154 16.35 -15.91 15.56
CA ARG A 154 16.32 -17.35 15.90
C ARG A 154 17.16 -18.18 14.92
N TRP A 155 17.12 -17.85 13.63
CA TRP A 155 17.95 -18.51 12.62
C TRP A 155 19.44 -18.21 12.85
N ALA A 156 19.81 -16.96 13.09
CA ALA A 156 21.18 -16.56 13.40
C ALA A 156 21.72 -17.27 14.65
N LYS A 157 20.93 -17.32 15.73
CA LYS A 157 21.30 -18.05 16.96
C LYS A 157 21.50 -19.56 16.71
N ARG A 158 20.62 -20.19 15.92
CA ARG A 158 20.77 -21.60 15.55
C ARG A 158 22.03 -21.84 14.74
N ASN A 159 22.29 -21.03 13.71
CA ASN A 159 23.48 -21.16 12.89
C ASN A 159 24.77 -20.97 13.68
N ARG A 160 24.81 -19.96 14.57
CA ARG A 160 25.96 -19.76 15.46
C ARG A 160 26.21 -20.97 16.36
N LYS A 161 25.14 -21.57 16.91
CA LYS A 161 25.23 -22.80 17.72
C LYS A 161 25.72 -24.01 16.91
N VAL A 162 25.30 -24.12 15.65
CA VAL A 162 25.75 -25.19 14.74
C VAL A 162 27.23 -25.02 14.41
N LYS A 163 27.66 -23.83 13.96
CA LYS A 163 29.07 -23.52 13.71
C LYS A 163 29.93 -23.74 14.96
N ALA A 164 29.45 -23.39 16.15
CA ALA A 164 30.20 -23.62 17.40
C ALA A 164 30.36 -25.10 17.78
N ARG A 165 29.65 -26.04 17.14
CA ARG A 165 29.70 -27.48 17.47
C ARG A 165 30.86 -28.21 16.80
N ASN A 166 31.26 -27.80 15.59
CA ASN A 166 32.34 -28.45 14.84
C ASN A 166 33.65 -27.68 15.05
N LEU A 167 34.77 -28.38 15.24
CA LEU A 167 36.08 -27.75 15.50
C LEU A 167 36.53 -26.84 14.34
N ALA A 168 36.33 -27.26 13.09
CA ALA A 168 36.69 -26.47 11.91
C ALA A 168 35.91 -25.14 11.85
N ASP A 169 34.59 -25.21 12.02
CA ASP A 169 33.69 -24.05 12.03
C ASP A 169 33.99 -23.09 13.21
N ARG A 170 34.48 -23.59 14.36
CA ARG A 170 34.94 -22.73 15.48
C ARG A 170 36.20 -21.95 15.13
N ILE A 171 37.18 -22.60 14.50
CA ILE A 171 38.43 -21.96 14.09
C ILE A 171 38.15 -20.86 13.06
N GLU A 172 37.21 -21.10 12.14
CA GLU A 172 36.79 -20.10 11.16
C GLU A 172 36.05 -18.92 11.80
N LEU A 173 35.12 -19.18 12.74
CA LEU A 173 34.46 -18.13 13.52
C LEU A 173 35.45 -17.29 14.34
N GLU A 174 36.45 -17.90 14.98
CA GLU A 174 37.48 -17.18 15.75
C GLU A 174 38.35 -16.29 14.85
N LYS A 175 38.61 -16.71 13.60
CA LYS A 175 39.29 -15.87 12.60
C LYS A 175 38.42 -14.71 12.14
N GLU A 176 37.13 -14.96 11.87
CA GLU A 176 36.15 -13.91 11.53
C GLU A 176 36.03 -12.88 12.67
N GLU A 177 35.91 -13.31 13.92
CA GLU A 177 35.81 -12.43 15.11
C GLU A 177 37.10 -11.61 15.35
N ARG A 178 38.26 -12.11 14.94
CA ARG A 178 39.55 -11.40 14.99
C ARG A 178 39.81 -10.50 13.77
N GLY A 179 38.93 -10.50 12.78
CA GLY A 179 39.08 -9.74 11.54
C GLY A 179 40.18 -10.27 10.61
N GLU A 180 40.51 -11.55 10.73
CA GLU A 180 41.57 -12.23 9.97
C GLU A 180 41.00 -12.96 8.72
N ALA A 181 39.77 -12.62 8.31
CA ALA A 181 39.02 -13.22 7.21
C ALA A 181 39.25 -12.53 5.86
#